data_AF-A0A9Q0BQP6-F1
#
_entry.id   AF-A0A9Q0BQP6-F1
#
_cell.length_a   1.000
_cell.length_b   1.000
_cell.length_c   1.000
_cell.angle_alpha   90.00
_cell.angle_beta   90.00
_cell.angle_gamma   90.00
#
_symmetry.space_group_name_H-M   'P 1'
#
loop_
_entity.id
_entity.type
_entity.pdbx_description
1 polymer ?
#
loop_
_entity_poly.entity_id
_entity_poly.type
_entity_poly.pdbx_seq_one_letter_code
_entity_poly.pdbx_strand_id
1 'polypeptide(L)' 'MTPFMSEKKNAYGDFRFSLYAVVNHVGTIDTGHYTAYVRHQKDTWVKCDDHVITMASLKQVLDSEG' A
#
# COMPACT_ATOMS: atom_id res chain seq x y z
N MET A 1 -14.91 -1.35 -2.31
CA MET A 1 -15.20 -0.31 -3.33
C MET A 1 -16.63 -0.33 -3.86
N THR A 2 -17.48 -1.25 -3.40
CA THR A 2 -18.90 -1.36 -3.78
C THR A 2 -19.71 -0.05 -3.73
N PRO A 3 -19.57 0.86 -2.73
CA PRO A 3 -20.36 2.11 -2.72
C PRO A 3 -19.88 3.16 -3.74
N PHE A 4 -18.70 3.00 -4.32
CA PHE A 4 -18.09 3.96 -5.28
C PHE A 4 -18.24 3.51 -6.73
N MET A 5 -18.94 2.40 -6.99
CA MET A 5 -19.23 1.93 -8.35
C MET A 5 -20.48 2.63 -8.90
N SER A 6 -20.46 2.96 -10.20
CA SER A 6 -21.57 3.60 -10.90
C SER A 6 -22.89 2.85 -10.74
N GLU A 7 -22.84 1.51 -10.73
CA GLU A 7 -24.01 0.65 -10.57
C GLU A 7 -24.02 -0.02 -9.19
N LYS A 8 -25.04 0.31 -8.40
CA LYS A 8 -25.23 -0.22 -7.03
C LYS A 8 -25.71 -1.68 -6.99
N LYS A 9 -26.26 -2.21 -8.09
CA LYS A 9 -26.74 -3.59 -8.22
C LYS A 9 -25.83 -4.37 -9.16
N ASN A 10 -24.60 -4.62 -8.73
CA ASN A 10 -23.75 -5.54 -9.47
C ASN A 10 -23.97 -6.97 -8.95
N ALA A 11 -24.45 -7.86 -9.83
CA ALA A 11 -24.66 -9.28 -9.52
C ALA A 11 -23.35 -10.07 -9.29
N TYR A 12 -22.20 -9.39 -9.42
CA TYR A 12 -20.85 -9.97 -9.42
C TYR A 12 -20.15 -10.00 -8.05
N GLY A 13 -20.86 -9.68 -6.96
CA GLY A 13 -20.38 -9.87 -5.59
C GLY A 13 -19.55 -8.72 -5.02
N ASP A 14 -18.98 -8.94 -3.82
CA ASP A 14 -18.21 -7.95 -3.09
C ASP A 14 -16.86 -7.63 -3.76
N PHE A 15 -16.70 -6.40 -4.25
CA PHE A 15 -15.43 -5.87 -4.79
C PHE A 15 -14.43 -5.54 -3.67
N ARG A 16 -13.85 -6.60 -3.10
CA ARG A 16 -12.80 -6.55 -2.07
C ARG A 16 -11.42 -6.41 -2.72
N PHE A 17 -10.67 -5.43 -2.25
CA PHE A 17 -9.28 -5.23 -2.64
C PHE A 17 -8.39 -5.61 -1.46
N SER A 18 -7.20 -6.13 -1.76
CA SER A 18 -6.15 -6.32 -0.77
C SER A 18 -4.99 -5.41 -1.10
N LEU A 19 -4.50 -4.68 -0.10
CA LEU A 19 -3.36 -3.79 -0.26
C LEU A 19 -2.13 -4.61 -0.70
N TYR A 20 -1.45 -4.15 -1.75
CA TYR A 20 -0.26 -4.82 -2.28
C TYR A 20 1.01 -4.02 -2.03
N ALA A 21 0.96 -2.70 -2.17
CA ALA A 21 2.08 -1.83 -1.90
C ALA A 21 1.60 -0.47 -1.39
N VAL A 22 2.46 0.20 -0.63
CA VAL A 22 2.32 1.59 -0.19
C VAL A 22 3.58 2.33 -0.60
N VAL A 23 3.45 3.46 -1.28
CA VAL A 23 4.58 4.31 -1.65
C VAL A 23 4.48 5.59 -0.85
N ASN A 24 5.53 5.89 -0.08
CA ASN A 24 5.58 7.06 0.78
C ASN A 24 6.57 8.05 0.19
N HIS A 25 6.25 9.33 0.35
CA HIS A 25 7.16 10.43 0.05
C HIS A 25 7.51 11.16 1.34
N VAL A 26 8.79 11.20 1.70
CA VAL A 26 9.29 11.92 2.87
C VAL A 26 10.06 13.14 2.40
N GLY A 27 9.53 14.33 2.65
CA GLY A 27 10.18 15.58 2.28
C GLY A 27 9.18 16.68 1.96
N THR A 28 9.63 17.67 1.19
CA THR A 28 8.87 18.80 0.68
C THR A 28 8.37 18.53 -0.75
N ILE A 29 7.46 19.36 -1.26
CA ILE A 29 6.94 19.21 -2.63
C ILE A 29 8.03 19.27 -3.71
N ASP A 30 9.11 20.03 -3.46
CA ASP A 30 10.22 20.23 -4.41
C ASP A 30 11.36 19.22 -4.22
N THR A 31 11.52 18.68 -3.01
CA THR A 31 12.62 17.77 -2.65
C THR A 31 12.20 16.75 -1.59
N GLY A 32 12.54 15.48 -1.80
CA GLY A 32 12.28 14.44 -0.82
C GLY A 32 12.80 13.08 -1.25
N HIS A 33 12.41 12.06 -0.49
CA HIS A 33 12.83 10.67 -0.67
C HIS A 33 11.63 9.75 -0.75
N TYR A 34 11.64 8.83 -1.72
CA TYR A 34 10.57 7.86 -1.90
C TYR A 34 10.96 6.52 -1.30
N THR A 35 10.07 5.96 -0.48
CA THR A 35 10.21 4.60 0.03
C THR A 35 8.95 3.81 -0.29
N ALA A 36 9.07 2.49 -0.41
CA ALA A 36 7.92 1.64 -0.70
C ALA A 36 7.83 0.47 0.27
N TYR A 37 6.63 0.20 0.79
CA TYR A 37 6.30 -1.06 1.42
C TYR A 37 5.63 -1.96 0.39
N VAL A 38 6.14 -3.18 0.20
CA VAL A 38 5.58 -4.14 -0.76
C VAL A 38 5.23 -5.44 -0.04
N ARG A 39 4.03 -5.96 -0.32
CA ARG A 39 3.59 -7.25 0.18
C ARG A 39 4.19 -8.36 -0.65
N HIS A 40 4.96 -9.21 0.00
CA HIS A 40 5.50 -10.45 -0.52
C HIS A 40 4.64 -11.66 -0.10
N GLN A 41 5.10 -12.88 -0.36
CA GLN A 41 4.38 -14.11 -0.04
C GLN A 41 4.01 -14.20 1.46
N LYS A 42 2.85 -14.84 1.74
CA LYS A 42 2.35 -15.15 3.09
C LYS A 42 2.21 -13.92 4.02
N ASP A 43 1.69 -12.81 3.50
CA ASP A 43 1.51 -11.54 4.24
C ASP A 43 2.80 -10.96 4.85
N THR A 44 3.95 -11.34 4.30
CA THR A 44 5.23 -10.74 4.67
C THR A 44 5.35 -9.39 3.97
N TRP A 45 5.68 -8.35 4.71
CA TRP A 45 5.93 -7.03 4.14
C TRP A 45 7.42 -6.74 4.13
N VAL A 46 7.86 -6.06 3.08
CA VAL A 46 9.23 -5.55 2.97
C VAL A 46 9.19 -4.06 2.74
N LYS A 47 10.13 -3.33 3.33
CA LYS A 47 10.41 -1.92 3.04
C LYS A 47 11.57 -1.86 2.07
N CYS A 48 11.34 -1.20 0.94
CA CYS A 48 12.33 -0.87 -0.07
C CYS A 48 12.72 0.59 0.09
N ASP A 49 13.99 0.82 0.38
CA ASP A 49 14.62 2.12 0.57
C ASP A 49 15.87 2.15 -0.34
N ASP A 50 15.66 2.52 -1.61
CA ASP A 50 16.60 2.34 -2.72
C ASP A 50 17.18 0.91 -2.81
N HIS A 51 18.45 0.75 -2.41
CA HIS A 51 19.18 -0.51 -2.44
C HIS A 51 19.03 -1.32 -1.15
N VAL A 52 18.42 -0.73 -0.11
CA VAL A 52 18.21 -1.35 1.20
C VAL A 52 16.81 -1.95 1.25
N ILE A 53 16.75 -3.28 1.38
CA ILE A 53 15.50 -4.02 1.53
C ILE A 53 15.46 -4.60 2.95
N THR A 54 14.43 -4.25 3.72
CA THR A 54 14.25 -4.71 5.11
C THR A 54 12.87 -5.31 5.33
N MET A 55 12.73 -6.19 6.31
CA MET A 55 11.41 -6.70 6.70
C MET A 55 10.60 -5.62 7.42
N ALA A 56 9.32 -5.53 7.10
CA ALA A 56 8.36 -4.65 7.74
C ALA A 56 7.20 -5.46 8.31
N SER A 57 6.63 -4.97 9.41
CA SER A 57 5.37 -5.50 9.95
C SER A 57 4.18 -4.83 9.28
N LEU A 58 3.04 -5.53 9.20
CA LEU A 58 1.80 -4.94 8.69
C LEU A 58 1.43 -3.65 9.42
N LYS A 59 1.68 -3.56 10.74
CA LYS A 59 1.44 -2.35 11.52
C LYS A 59 2.25 -1.16 10.98
N GLN A 60 3.53 -1.34 10.67
CA GLN A 60 4.36 -0.27 10.10
C GLN A 60 3.89 0.17 8.71
N VAL A 61 3.29 -0.74 7.93
CA VAL A 61 2.71 -0.42 6.62
C VAL A 61 1.39 0.33 6.75
N LEU A 62 0.59 0.02 7.78
CA LEU A 62 -0.68 0.72 8.04
C LEU A 62 -0.46 2.09 8.72
N ASP A 63 0.58 2.23 9.53
CA ASP A 63 0.97 3.48 10.19
C ASP A 63 1.81 4.39 9.28
N SER A 64 2.26 3.91 8.11
CA SER A 64 3.04 4.74 7.18
C SER A 64 2.17 5.79 6.47
N GLU A 65 2.75 6.96 6.22
CA GLU A 65 2.03 8.08 5.62
C GLU A 65 1.41 7.71 4.27
N GLY A 66 0.10 7.93 4.17
CA GLY A 66 -0.70 7.88 2.95
C GLY A 66 -1.66 9.05 2.92
#